data_AF-A0A8T0P4I9-F1
#
_entry.id   AF-A0A8T0P4I9-F1
#
_cell.length_a   1.000
_cell.length_b   1.000
_cell.length_c   1.000
_cell.angle_alpha   90.00
_cell.angle_beta   90.00
_cell.angle_gamma   90.00
#
_symmetry.space_group_name_H-M   'P 1'
#
loop_
_entity.id
_entity.type
_entity.pdbx_description
1 polymer ?
#
loop_
_entity_poly.entity_id
_entity_poly.type
_entity_poly.pdbx_seq_one_letter_code
_entity_poly.pdbx_strand_id
1 'polypeptide(L)'
;MEDQSPDHISVASAPKKSSTSSRGRQRNFSSSTCKDFLRKFVDNELLTSSLEDWFSGHSEDCDFRKPAFDVPFDLTELQNFDYALEGVTFQQLVRMPNALYASTSDVFEATAYLALEDFLHAGIKGLWETFWGPDEAMPFSVACIHSTSSKFYPAEKAINSGKLDGVCATAVLLKNLKHSQGRWDHIVVLAFLRPDIGMVSGQGDQEPSPAVLGEALFFALRVLLSRSLSRSSTVLRNSDCVYLLLVDSQFGGVVKVQGDLNKLDFDLNNVYDCAAEWIKKHAKISVSSIDRVWNKLGNANWGDIGTLQVLIALFHSMIQFYGEPKYSLDELATEHTSRLQSRRSERHLVDRQANGNGLFRFQQQSHSPEIVEVQEEAAVDLKPQETLKLEIGSVVLMEDAYSQKGFQINDILTDSDPPIYTSTPVEEPTKTYLLYVGSSPSHLEPVWEDMNSWYQVQRQTKVLTLMKQRGISSRYVPLMVSSGRVVHPGPCNKPNSSGSCGHPWCSTPILVTSPVGETISNLIRNGLFGVEEASYAQHLMQKV
;
A
#
# COMPACT_ATOMS: atom_id res chain seq x y z
N MET A 1 -26.13 64.07 10.06
CA MET A 1 -25.87 65.51 10.07
C MET A 1 -24.43 65.68 10.46
N GLU A 2 -23.65 66.12 9.49
CA GLU A 2 -22.32 66.71 9.63
C GLU A 2 -22.36 67.84 10.68
N ASP A 3 -21.29 68.08 11.44
CA ASP A 3 -20.25 68.99 10.97
C ASP A 3 -19.10 69.22 11.99
N GLN A 4 -17.92 69.42 11.41
CA GLN A 4 -16.81 70.30 11.82
C GLN A 4 -15.91 70.05 13.05
N SER A 5 -14.64 69.77 12.71
CA SER A 5 -13.40 70.16 13.40
C SER A 5 -13.17 71.69 13.28
N PRO A 6 -12.35 72.36 14.13
CA PRO A 6 -10.93 72.51 13.78
C PRO A 6 -9.90 72.59 14.94
N ASP A 7 -8.67 72.19 14.57
CA ASP A 7 -7.35 72.81 14.79
C ASP A 7 -6.51 72.74 16.09
N HIS A 8 -5.35 72.09 15.89
CA HIS A 8 -3.97 72.46 16.25
C HIS A 8 -3.59 72.72 17.72
N ILE A 9 -2.68 71.88 18.24
CA ILE A 9 -1.30 72.24 18.63
C ILE A 9 -0.48 70.95 18.82
N SER A 10 0.60 70.86 18.07
CA SER A 10 1.65 69.85 18.16
C SER A 10 2.73 70.29 19.15
N VAL A 11 3.06 69.44 20.14
CA VAL A 11 4.37 69.45 20.82
C VAL A 11 4.82 68.00 21.03
N ALA A 12 6.02 67.72 20.53
CA ALA A 12 6.71 66.44 20.61
C ALA A 12 7.10 66.07 22.05
N SER A 13 7.00 64.79 22.41
CA SER A 13 7.90 64.14 23.37
C SER A 13 7.72 62.61 23.34
N ALA A 14 8.84 61.91 23.20
CA ALA A 14 8.94 60.47 22.96
C ALA A 14 8.35 59.60 24.09
N PRO A 15 7.68 58.46 23.79
CA PRO A 15 7.30 57.51 24.83
C PRO A 15 8.37 56.42 25.01
N LYS A 16 9.03 56.45 26.17
CA LYS A 16 9.71 55.28 26.75
C LYS A 16 8.66 54.21 27.05
N LYS A 17 8.78 53.05 26.38
CA LYS A 17 8.01 51.84 26.67
C LYS A 17 8.48 51.25 28.00
N SER A 18 7.61 51.18 29.00
CA SER A 18 7.74 50.25 30.12
C SER A 18 6.39 49.58 30.35
N SER A 19 6.21 48.42 29.73
CA SER A 19 5.14 47.47 30.07
C SER A 19 5.77 46.29 30.78
N THR A 20 5.74 46.33 32.11
CA THR A 20 5.98 45.20 33.01
C THR A 20 4.86 44.19 32.85
N SER A 21 5.12 43.05 32.20
CA SER A 21 4.30 41.85 32.33
C SER A 21 4.90 40.91 33.38
N SER A 22 4.02 40.44 34.25
CA SER A 22 4.25 39.57 35.38
C SER A 22 4.94 38.26 35.00
N ARG A 23 6.14 38.08 35.55
CA ARG A 23 6.89 36.80 35.60
C ARG A 23 6.06 35.72 36.30
N GLY A 24 5.38 34.90 35.52
CA GLY A 24 5.15 33.50 35.87
C GLY A 24 6.48 32.75 35.69
N ARG A 25 7.04 32.22 36.78
CA ARG A 25 8.27 31.42 36.78
C ARG A 25 7.99 30.04 36.17
N GLN A 26 8.19 29.89 34.86
CA GLN A 26 8.70 28.65 34.29
C GLN A 26 10.21 28.86 34.08
N ARG A 27 11.04 27.91 34.50
CA ARG A 27 12.48 27.91 34.21
C ARG A 27 12.64 27.69 32.71
N ASN A 28 12.54 28.77 31.94
CA ASN A 28 12.73 28.74 30.50
C ASN A 28 14.23 28.59 30.22
N PHE A 29 14.65 27.40 29.82
CA PHE A 29 15.96 27.21 29.19
C PHE A 29 16.11 28.21 28.05
N SER A 30 17.23 28.90 27.96
CA SER A 30 17.47 29.81 26.85
C SER A 30 17.62 28.98 25.58
N SER A 31 16.78 29.24 24.57
CA SER A 31 16.88 28.61 23.24
C SER A 31 18.27 28.67 22.60
N SER A 32 19.16 29.55 23.10
CA SER A 32 20.58 29.58 22.77
C SER A 32 21.35 28.34 23.27
N THR A 33 21.16 27.93 24.53
CA THR A 33 21.88 26.80 25.13
C THR A 33 21.52 25.49 24.44
N CYS A 34 20.24 25.27 24.15
CA CYS A 34 19.78 24.10 23.40
C CYS A 34 20.34 24.08 21.96
N LYS A 35 20.46 25.25 21.30
CA LYS A 35 21.13 25.34 19.99
C LYS A 35 22.61 24.99 20.08
N ASP A 36 23.30 25.44 21.11
CA ASP A 36 24.72 25.16 21.29
C ASP A 36 24.97 23.70 21.69
N PHE A 37 24.06 23.10 22.47
CA PHE A 37 24.05 21.66 22.73
C PHE A 37 23.89 20.85 21.44
N LEU A 38 22.88 21.16 20.62
CA LEU A 38 22.64 20.48 19.34
C LEU A 38 23.81 20.64 18.35
N ARG A 39 24.54 21.77 18.41
CA ARG A 39 25.75 22.01 17.61
C ARG A 39 26.93 21.14 18.05
N LYS A 40 27.05 20.84 19.35
CA LYS A 40 28.10 19.98 19.90
C LYS A 40 27.76 18.49 19.80
N PHE A 41 26.48 18.15 19.79
CA PHE A 41 25.99 16.77 19.68
C PHE A 41 25.99 16.26 18.23
N VAL A 42 27.13 15.82 17.73
CA VAL A 42 27.32 15.50 16.28
C VAL A 42 27.71 14.04 16.03
N ASP A 43 28.27 13.37 17.03
CA ASP A 43 28.87 12.04 16.89
C ASP A 43 27.95 10.94 17.47
N ASN A 44 27.59 9.96 16.66
CA ASN A 44 26.75 8.84 17.09
C ASN A 44 27.54 7.76 17.85
N GLU A 45 28.83 7.60 17.56
CA GLU A 45 29.70 6.60 18.20
C GLU A 45 29.92 6.98 19.66
N LEU A 46 30.18 8.26 19.93
CA LEU A 46 30.35 8.77 21.29
C LEU A 46 29.10 8.56 22.16
N LEU A 47 27.89 8.78 21.62
CA LEU A 47 26.67 8.47 22.35
C LEU A 47 26.52 6.96 22.59
N THR A 48 26.82 6.16 21.55
CA THR A 48 26.69 4.71 21.62
C THR A 48 27.62 4.14 22.69
N SER A 49 28.85 4.62 22.79
CA SER A 49 29.79 4.26 23.86
C SER A 49 29.27 4.65 25.26
N SER A 50 28.69 5.84 25.45
CA SER A 50 28.09 6.24 26.74
C SER A 50 26.84 5.39 27.13
N LEU A 51 26.27 4.65 26.18
CA LEU A 51 25.12 3.76 26.37
C LEU A 51 25.50 2.27 26.37
N GLU A 52 26.75 1.91 26.06
CA GLU A 52 27.19 0.51 25.89
C GLU A 52 27.02 -0.31 27.18
N ASP A 53 27.38 0.27 28.33
CA ASP A 53 27.19 -0.36 29.65
C ASP A 53 25.71 -0.61 29.97
N TRP A 54 24.83 0.28 29.48
CA TRP A 54 23.39 0.18 29.68
C TRP A 54 22.78 -0.90 28.79
N PHE A 55 23.18 -0.98 27.52
CA PHE A 55 22.77 -2.07 26.63
C PHE A 55 23.25 -3.44 27.12
N SER A 56 24.46 -3.48 27.68
CA SER A 56 25.08 -4.70 28.20
C SER A 56 24.56 -5.09 29.59
N GLY A 57 23.84 -4.20 30.29
CA GLY A 57 23.31 -4.45 31.63
C GLY A 57 24.35 -4.50 32.75
N HIS A 58 25.52 -3.87 32.58
CA HIS A 58 26.63 -3.90 33.55
C HIS A 58 26.68 -2.65 34.46
N SER A 59 25.61 -1.85 34.52
CA SER A 59 25.59 -0.63 35.34
C SER A 59 25.69 -0.95 36.84
N GLU A 60 26.68 -0.35 37.52
CA GLU A 60 26.99 -0.58 38.95
C GLU A 60 25.95 0.00 39.94
N ASP A 61 24.98 0.78 39.46
CA ASP A 61 23.91 1.35 40.30
C ASP A 61 22.72 0.37 40.40
N CYS A 62 22.72 -0.47 41.45
CA CYS A 62 21.58 -1.20 42.05
C CYS A 62 20.61 -1.96 41.09
N ASP A 63 20.66 -3.30 41.11
CA ASP A 63 19.62 -4.21 40.56
C ASP A 63 19.27 -4.06 39.06
N PHE A 64 20.15 -3.47 38.24
CA PHE A 64 19.91 -3.36 36.80
C PHE A 64 20.13 -4.70 36.07
N ARG A 65 19.02 -5.36 35.71
CA ARG A 65 19.02 -6.34 34.60
C ARG A 65 19.03 -5.59 33.27
N LYS A 66 19.52 -6.24 32.20
CA LYS A 66 19.44 -5.75 30.81
C LYS A 66 18.09 -5.05 30.57
N PRO A 67 18.05 -3.84 29.97
CA PRO A 67 16.79 -3.14 29.73
C PRO A 67 15.90 -4.01 28.85
N ALA A 68 14.77 -4.45 29.39
CA ALA A 68 13.71 -5.07 28.61
C ALA A 68 12.91 -3.93 27.96
N PHE A 69 12.97 -3.83 26.63
CA PHE A 69 12.21 -2.82 25.91
C PHE A 69 10.77 -3.27 25.74
N ASP A 70 9.82 -2.36 25.97
CA ASP A 70 8.42 -2.59 25.64
C ASP A 70 8.25 -2.71 24.12
N VAL A 71 7.28 -3.50 23.67
CA VAL A 71 6.89 -3.54 22.25
C VAL A 71 6.08 -2.27 21.93
N PRO A 72 6.32 -1.60 20.78
CA PRO A 72 5.66 -0.32 20.46
C PRO A 72 4.19 -0.45 20.08
N PHE A 73 3.74 -1.64 19.67
CA PHE A 73 2.39 -1.92 19.17
C PHE A 73 1.87 -3.23 19.75
N ASP A 74 0.58 -3.28 20.05
CA ASP A 74 -0.07 -4.51 20.49
C ASP A 74 -0.45 -5.39 19.28
N LEU A 75 -0.43 -6.72 19.45
CA LEU A 75 -0.78 -7.64 18.36
C LEU A 75 -2.22 -7.42 17.86
N THR A 76 -3.16 -7.11 18.76
CA THR A 76 -4.55 -6.80 18.41
C THR A 76 -4.66 -5.51 17.60
N GLU A 77 -3.80 -4.52 17.89
CA GLU A 77 -3.73 -3.28 17.13
C GLU A 77 -3.23 -3.55 15.70
N LEU A 78 -2.16 -4.34 15.57
CA LEU A 78 -1.62 -4.76 14.27
C LEU A 78 -2.64 -5.56 13.44
N GLN A 79 -3.41 -6.45 14.09
CA GLN A 79 -4.47 -7.21 13.42
C GLN A 79 -5.61 -6.32 12.92
N ASN A 80 -6.07 -5.38 13.74
CA ASN A 80 -7.09 -4.43 13.31
C ASN A 80 -6.57 -3.54 12.17
N PHE A 81 -5.29 -3.15 12.24
CA PHE A 81 -4.65 -2.37 11.19
C PHE A 81 -4.56 -3.15 9.86
N ASP A 82 -4.20 -4.44 9.91
CA ASP A 82 -4.20 -5.32 8.73
C ASP A 82 -5.59 -5.38 8.07
N TYR A 83 -6.66 -5.58 8.86
CA TYR A 83 -8.03 -5.55 8.34
C TYR A 83 -8.42 -4.20 7.74
N ALA A 84 -8.00 -3.09 8.35
CA ALA A 84 -8.24 -1.76 7.83
C ALA A 84 -7.51 -1.50 6.50
N LEU A 85 -6.38 -2.18 6.27
CA LEU A 85 -5.61 -2.10 5.03
C LEU A 85 -6.06 -3.09 3.94
N GLU A 86 -7.06 -3.94 4.20
CA GLU A 86 -7.47 -4.90 3.19
C GLU A 86 -8.10 -4.22 1.97
N GLY A 87 -7.46 -4.39 0.81
CA GLY A 87 -7.84 -3.76 -0.45
C GLY A 87 -7.13 -2.45 -0.74
N VAL A 88 -6.23 -1.99 0.13
CA VAL A 88 -5.33 -0.87 -0.14
C VAL A 88 -4.26 -1.30 -1.14
N THR A 89 -4.10 -0.53 -2.21
CA THR A 89 -3.10 -0.80 -3.24
C THR A 89 -1.82 -0.01 -2.96
N PHE A 90 -0.86 -0.66 -2.33
CA PHE A 90 0.50 -0.13 -2.22
C PHE A 90 1.30 -0.48 -3.49
N GLN A 91 1.62 0.53 -4.29
CA GLN A 91 2.37 0.35 -5.52
C GLN A 91 3.83 0.77 -5.35
N GLN A 92 4.69 -0.19 -5.01
CA GLN A 92 6.14 -0.04 -5.06
C GLN A 92 6.64 -0.40 -6.47
N LEU A 93 7.41 0.50 -7.07
CA LEU A 93 8.01 0.38 -8.39
C LEU A 93 9.44 -0.17 -8.33
N VAL A 94 10.20 0.17 -7.29
CA VAL A 94 11.60 -0.21 -7.13
C VAL A 94 11.71 -1.31 -6.10
N ARG A 95 12.20 -2.48 -6.52
CA ARG A 95 12.38 -3.65 -5.64
C ARG A 95 13.60 -3.48 -4.75
N MET A 96 13.49 -3.91 -3.49
CA MET A 96 14.62 -3.98 -2.58
C MET A 96 15.62 -5.03 -3.10
N PRO A 97 16.89 -4.67 -3.38
CA PRO A 97 17.85 -5.64 -3.84
C PRO A 97 18.19 -6.60 -2.71
N ASN A 98 18.29 -7.89 -3.02
CA ASN A 98 18.57 -8.91 -2.02
C ASN A 98 20.09 -9.13 -1.90
N ALA A 99 20.64 -8.92 -0.70
CA ALA A 99 22.07 -9.07 -0.42
C ALA A 99 22.60 -10.49 -0.71
N LEU A 100 21.73 -11.52 -0.70
CA LEU A 100 22.12 -12.90 -1.01
C LEU A 100 22.44 -13.14 -2.50
N TYR A 101 21.90 -12.31 -3.39
CA TYR A 101 22.00 -12.49 -4.85
C TYR A 101 22.75 -11.37 -5.56
N ALA A 102 23.01 -10.26 -4.87
CA ALA A 102 23.70 -9.10 -5.41
C ALA A 102 25.04 -8.92 -4.70
N SER A 103 26.10 -8.73 -5.49
CA SER A 103 27.39 -8.29 -4.97
C SER A 103 27.23 -6.95 -4.26
N THR A 104 27.80 -6.83 -3.06
CA THR A 104 27.88 -5.60 -2.24
C THR A 104 28.70 -4.53 -2.97
N SER A 105 28.09 -3.95 -4.00
CA SER A 105 28.64 -2.94 -4.89
C SER A 105 27.90 -1.62 -4.67
N ASP A 106 28.52 -0.51 -5.05
CA ASP A 106 27.88 0.82 -4.98
C ASP A 106 26.52 0.85 -5.69
N VAL A 107 26.33 0.00 -6.71
CA VAL A 107 25.06 -0.15 -7.44
C VAL A 107 23.98 -0.81 -6.58
N PHE A 108 24.36 -1.80 -5.76
CA PHE A 108 23.46 -2.45 -4.81
C PHE A 108 22.93 -1.45 -3.80
N GLU A 109 23.84 -0.70 -3.16
CA GLU A 109 23.49 0.28 -2.14
C GLU A 109 22.64 1.42 -2.72
N ALA A 110 22.98 1.91 -3.91
CA ALA A 110 22.20 2.93 -4.61
C ALA A 110 20.76 2.45 -4.88
N THR A 111 20.61 1.20 -5.34
CA THR A 111 19.29 0.61 -5.61
C THR A 111 18.49 0.42 -4.32
N ALA A 112 19.14 0.04 -3.22
CA ALA A 112 18.50 -0.14 -1.93
C ALA A 112 17.93 1.18 -1.36
N TYR A 113 18.67 2.29 -1.48
CA TYR A 113 18.14 3.60 -1.08
C TYR A 113 16.95 4.06 -1.93
N LEU A 114 16.98 3.81 -3.25
CA LEU A 114 15.84 4.09 -4.12
C LEU A 114 14.62 3.22 -3.75
N ALA A 115 14.84 1.93 -3.49
CA ALA A 115 13.79 1.01 -3.07
C ALA A 115 13.15 1.43 -1.73
N LEU A 116 13.97 1.90 -0.78
CA LEU A 116 13.49 2.40 0.51
C LEU A 116 12.71 3.72 0.35
N GLU A 117 13.19 4.66 -0.46
CA GLU A 117 12.47 5.91 -0.75
C GLU A 117 11.11 5.64 -1.39
N ASP A 118 11.08 4.75 -2.39
CA ASP A 118 9.85 4.34 -3.08
C ASP A 118 8.90 3.58 -2.16
N PHE A 119 9.40 2.68 -1.30
CA PHE A 119 8.61 1.98 -0.29
C PHE A 119 7.93 2.97 0.69
N LEU A 120 8.67 3.93 1.22
CA LEU A 120 8.12 4.95 2.12
C LEU A 120 7.08 5.80 1.40
N HIS A 121 7.36 6.20 0.16
CA HIS A 121 6.42 6.98 -0.64
C HIS A 121 5.12 6.20 -0.93
N ALA A 122 5.24 4.93 -1.33
CA ALA A 122 4.10 4.05 -1.55
C ALA A 122 3.28 3.84 -0.26
N GLY A 123 3.95 3.61 0.86
CA GLY A 123 3.33 3.45 2.18
C GLY A 123 2.53 4.69 2.60
N ILE A 124 3.16 5.87 2.63
CA ILE A 124 2.49 7.12 3.05
C ILE A 124 1.34 7.46 2.10
N LYS A 125 1.54 7.29 0.78
CA LYS A 125 0.49 7.57 -0.20
C LYS A 125 -0.71 6.64 -0.01
N GLY A 126 -0.47 5.34 0.13
CA GLY A 126 -1.53 4.35 0.36
C GLY A 126 -2.30 4.63 1.65
N LEU A 127 -1.59 4.93 2.75
CA LEU A 127 -2.20 5.31 4.02
C LEU A 127 -3.00 6.62 3.89
N TRP A 128 -2.46 7.61 3.20
CA TRP A 128 -3.13 8.90 2.99
C TRP A 128 -4.44 8.74 2.24
N GLU A 129 -4.42 8.08 1.08
CA GLU A 129 -5.60 7.88 0.25
C GLU A 129 -6.67 7.04 0.97
N THR A 130 -6.25 6.11 1.82
CA THR A 130 -7.15 5.24 2.60
C THR A 130 -7.80 5.99 3.77
N PHE A 131 -7.02 6.68 4.59
CA PHE A 131 -7.49 7.22 5.87
C PHE A 131 -7.92 8.70 5.80
N TRP A 132 -7.33 9.52 4.92
CA TRP A 132 -7.69 10.94 4.73
C TRP A 132 -8.42 11.22 3.41
N GLY A 133 -8.46 10.24 2.50
CA GLY A 133 -9.18 10.30 1.23
C GLY A 133 -8.36 10.91 0.09
N PRO A 134 -8.78 10.67 -1.17
CA PRO A 134 -8.02 11.08 -2.37
C PRO A 134 -8.15 12.57 -2.72
N ASP A 135 -9.12 13.27 -2.13
CA ASP A 135 -9.46 14.65 -2.50
C ASP A 135 -8.43 15.69 -2.01
N GLU A 136 -7.64 15.35 -0.98
CA GLU A 136 -6.62 16.23 -0.39
C GLU A 136 -5.21 15.86 -0.87
N ALA A 137 -4.43 16.88 -1.22
CA ALA A 137 -3.03 16.68 -1.60
C ALA A 137 -2.20 16.22 -0.39
N MET A 138 -1.50 15.08 -0.55
CA MET A 138 -0.65 14.51 0.50
C MET A 138 0.43 15.51 0.97
N PRO A 139 0.44 15.89 2.26
CA PRO A 139 1.30 16.95 2.81
C PRO A 139 2.71 16.44 3.15
N PHE A 140 3.10 15.25 2.71
CA PHE A 140 4.38 14.63 3.03
C PHE A 140 5.28 14.50 1.80
N SER A 141 6.59 14.51 2.02
CA SER A 141 7.63 14.23 1.03
C SER A 141 8.69 13.32 1.64
N VAL A 142 9.33 12.48 0.82
CA VAL A 142 10.44 11.63 1.25
C VAL A 142 11.76 12.22 0.73
N ALA A 143 12.81 12.20 1.55
CA ALA A 143 14.14 12.63 1.15
C ALA A 143 15.24 12.05 2.06
N CYS A 144 16.44 11.85 1.51
CA CYS A 144 17.61 11.36 2.23
C CYS A 144 18.34 12.47 3.00
N ILE A 145 19.01 12.06 4.08
CA ILE A 145 19.87 12.87 4.95
C ILE A 145 21.31 12.42 4.77
N HIS A 146 22.24 13.38 4.62
CA HIS A 146 23.67 13.12 4.61
C HIS A 146 24.32 13.45 5.96
N SER A 147 25.34 12.71 6.35
CA SER A 147 26.16 13.00 7.55
C SER A 147 26.74 14.42 7.54
N THR A 148 27.29 14.83 6.39
CA THR A 148 28.00 16.12 6.26
C THR A 148 27.14 17.29 5.78
N SER A 149 25.87 17.05 5.42
CA SER A 149 24.98 18.10 4.88
C SER A 149 23.68 18.17 5.66
N SER A 150 23.33 19.38 6.09
CA SER A 150 22.03 19.68 6.70
C SER A 150 20.87 19.72 5.70
N LYS A 151 21.15 19.60 4.40
CA LYS A 151 20.16 19.60 3.32
C LYS A 151 19.64 18.19 3.04
N PHE A 152 18.34 18.13 2.81
CA PHE A 152 17.63 16.94 2.35
C PHE A 152 17.62 16.90 0.82
N TYR A 153 17.76 15.71 0.26
CA TYR A 153 17.71 15.51 -1.18
C TYR A 153 17.17 14.11 -1.52
N PRO A 154 16.54 13.92 -2.70
CA PRO A 154 16.16 12.59 -3.17
C PRO A 154 17.38 11.68 -3.33
N ALA A 155 17.21 10.37 -3.14
CA ALA A 155 18.27 9.37 -3.29
C ALA A 155 18.95 9.47 -4.66
N GLU A 156 18.19 9.70 -5.74
CA GLU A 156 18.72 9.92 -7.09
C GLU A 156 19.79 11.01 -7.16
N LYS A 157 19.63 12.09 -6.38
CA LYS A 157 20.59 13.19 -6.35
C LYS A 157 21.87 12.78 -5.61
N ALA A 158 21.75 11.97 -4.56
CA ALA A 158 22.89 11.40 -3.84
C ALA A 158 23.73 10.54 -4.79
N ILE A 159 23.04 9.63 -5.50
CA ILE A 159 23.60 8.69 -6.47
C ILE A 159 24.30 9.44 -7.59
N ASN A 160 23.61 10.39 -8.24
CA ASN A 160 24.18 11.19 -9.34
C ASN A 160 25.36 12.05 -8.91
N SER A 161 25.44 12.42 -7.63
CA SER A 161 26.57 13.18 -7.08
C SER A 161 27.74 12.33 -6.59
N GLY A 162 27.60 11.00 -6.59
CA GLY A 162 28.61 10.06 -6.07
C GLY A 162 28.81 10.16 -4.56
N LYS A 163 27.82 10.65 -3.80
CA LYS A 163 27.90 10.88 -2.34
C LYS A 163 27.01 9.90 -1.56
N LEU A 164 26.97 8.66 -2.00
CA LEU A 164 26.14 7.64 -1.39
C LEU A 164 26.65 7.24 0.01
N ASP A 165 27.97 7.11 0.14
CA ASP A 165 28.69 6.69 1.36
C ASP A 165 28.42 7.60 2.58
N GLY A 166 27.94 8.82 2.38
CA GLY A 166 27.56 9.71 3.48
C GLY A 166 26.06 9.78 3.75
N VAL A 167 25.21 9.00 3.08
CA VAL A 167 23.77 8.95 3.36
C VAL A 167 23.54 8.20 4.67
N CYS A 168 22.97 8.89 5.66
CA CYS A 168 22.74 8.31 6.99
C CYS A 168 21.37 7.67 7.14
N ALA A 169 20.34 8.30 6.57
CA ALA A 169 18.94 7.91 6.74
C ALA A 169 18.05 8.49 5.64
N THR A 170 16.88 7.88 5.44
CA THR A 170 15.80 8.40 4.61
C THR A 170 14.68 8.93 5.50
N ALA A 171 14.26 10.16 5.28
CA ALA A 171 13.29 10.86 6.13
C ALA A 171 11.96 11.08 5.42
N VAL A 172 10.88 10.90 6.17
CA VAL A 172 9.56 11.41 5.82
C VAL A 172 9.41 12.80 6.42
N LEU A 173 9.10 13.78 5.59
CA LEU A 173 9.07 15.19 5.96
C LEU A 173 7.68 15.78 5.72
N LEU A 174 7.24 16.65 6.63
CA LEU A 174 6.10 17.53 6.39
C LEU A 174 6.48 18.60 5.36
N LYS A 175 5.74 18.69 4.26
CA LYS A 175 5.91 19.72 3.23
C LYS A 175 5.64 21.08 3.82
N ASN A 176 6.58 22.01 3.65
CA ASN A 176 6.38 23.41 4.00
C ASN A 176 6.15 24.22 2.74
N LEU A 177 4.92 24.74 2.56
CA LEU A 177 4.53 25.55 1.40
C LEU A 177 5.41 26.82 1.23
N LYS A 178 6.05 27.30 2.30
CA LYS A 178 6.88 28.51 2.27
C LYS A 178 8.35 28.25 1.93
N HIS A 179 8.84 27.04 2.15
CA HIS A 179 10.24 26.68 1.95
C HIS A 179 10.34 25.27 1.37
N SER A 180 10.89 25.17 0.15
CA SER A 180 11.10 23.89 -0.55
C SER A 180 12.20 23.03 0.06
N GLN A 181 12.94 23.53 1.05
CA GLN A 181 14.02 22.79 1.71
C GLN A 181 13.51 22.12 2.98
N GLY A 182 13.74 20.81 3.09
CA GLY A 182 13.47 20.04 4.29
C GLY A 182 14.23 20.59 5.50
N ARG A 183 13.65 20.43 6.70
CA ARG A 183 14.26 20.84 7.97
C ARG A 183 14.12 19.71 8.96
N TRP A 184 15.07 19.61 9.90
CA TRP A 184 15.07 18.59 10.95
C TRP A 184 13.81 18.60 11.82
N ASP A 185 13.23 19.77 12.03
CA ASP A 185 12.00 19.93 12.81
C ASP A 185 10.73 19.48 12.05
N HIS A 186 10.81 19.26 10.73
CA HIS A 186 9.71 18.73 9.92
C HIS A 186 9.78 17.21 9.71
N ILE A 187 10.82 16.55 10.23
CA ILE A 187 10.93 15.08 10.14
C ILE A 187 9.78 14.47 10.93
N VAL A 188 9.01 13.62 10.26
CA VAL A 188 7.89 12.85 10.81
C VAL A 188 8.40 11.48 11.26
N VAL A 189 9.12 10.78 10.37
CA VAL A 189 9.76 9.47 10.60
C VAL A 189 11.14 9.44 9.94
N LEU A 190 12.08 8.70 10.53
CA LEU A 190 13.38 8.36 9.93
C LEU A 190 13.46 6.86 9.65
N ALA A 191 14.03 6.49 8.52
CA ALA A 191 14.34 5.10 8.16
C ALA A 191 15.85 4.94 7.98
N PHE A 192 16.43 3.97 8.68
CA PHE A 192 17.85 3.61 8.63
C PHE A 192 18.00 2.34 7.83
N LEU A 193 18.71 2.45 6.70
CA LEU A 193 19.15 1.29 5.94
C LEU A 193 20.50 0.84 6.50
N ARG A 194 20.53 -0.27 7.25
CA ARG A 194 21.76 -0.84 7.80
C ARG A 194 21.85 -2.32 7.46
N PRO A 195 23.04 -2.85 7.15
CA PRO A 195 23.21 -4.29 7.04
C PRO A 195 23.01 -4.92 8.42
N ASP A 196 22.45 -6.14 8.43
CA ASP A 196 22.34 -6.99 9.63
C ASP A 196 21.71 -6.29 10.83
N ILE A 197 20.48 -5.77 10.65
CA ILE A 197 19.80 -5.04 11.72
C ILE A 197 19.52 -5.90 12.95
N GLY A 198 19.31 -7.21 12.78
CA GLY A 198 18.95 -8.14 13.86
C GLY A 198 20.07 -9.10 14.23
N MET A 199 20.31 -9.24 15.54
CA MET A 199 21.13 -10.32 16.09
C MET A 199 20.22 -11.49 16.47
N VAL A 200 20.53 -12.71 16.03
CA VAL A 200 19.84 -13.92 16.50
C VAL A 200 20.19 -14.13 17.97
N SER A 201 19.36 -13.62 18.88
CA SER A 201 19.45 -13.96 20.29
C SER A 201 18.89 -15.38 20.49
N GLY A 202 19.46 -16.14 21.43
CA GLY A 202 19.09 -17.54 21.67
C GLY A 202 17.64 -17.79 22.15
N GLN A 203 16.80 -16.74 22.23
CA GLN A 203 15.40 -16.80 22.64
C GLN A 203 14.38 -16.64 21.51
N GLY A 204 14.81 -16.51 20.25
CA GLY A 204 13.91 -16.49 19.09
C GLY A 204 13.43 -15.10 18.69
N ASP A 205 13.53 -14.10 19.56
CA ASP A 205 13.28 -12.69 19.22
C ASP A 205 14.58 -12.03 18.72
N GLN A 206 14.54 -11.53 17.48
CA GLN A 206 15.63 -10.73 16.91
C GLN A 206 15.50 -9.30 17.42
N GLU A 207 16.40 -8.91 18.33
CA GLU A 207 16.56 -7.52 18.77
C GLU A 207 17.59 -6.80 17.90
N PRO A 208 17.47 -5.45 17.77
CA PRO A 208 18.45 -4.67 17.04
C PRO A 208 19.82 -4.71 17.72
N SER A 209 20.88 -4.69 16.92
CA SER A 209 22.23 -4.60 17.47
C SER A 209 22.41 -3.30 18.28
N PRO A 210 23.22 -3.31 19.36
CA PRO A 210 23.45 -2.11 20.18
C PRO A 210 23.97 -0.91 19.38
N ALA A 211 24.76 -1.16 18.34
CA ALA A 211 25.26 -0.12 17.44
C ALA A 211 24.13 0.54 16.63
N VAL A 212 23.24 -0.26 16.03
CA VAL A 212 22.08 0.24 15.28
C VAL A 212 21.11 0.96 16.22
N LEU A 213 20.89 0.43 17.42
CA LEU A 213 20.03 1.06 18.41
C LEU A 213 20.63 2.40 18.92
N GLY A 214 21.92 2.44 19.22
CA GLY A 214 22.63 3.66 19.62
C GLY A 214 22.55 4.75 18.56
N GLU A 215 22.75 4.39 17.29
CA GLU A 215 22.56 5.30 16.16
C GLU A 215 21.11 5.81 16.06
N ALA A 216 20.12 4.93 16.18
CA ALA A 216 18.71 5.32 16.15
C ALA A 216 18.39 6.31 17.28
N LEU A 217 18.85 6.05 18.50
CA LEU A 217 18.65 6.94 19.65
C LEU A 217 19.34 8.31 19.46
N PHE A 218 20.53 8.33 18.86
CA PHE A 218 21.23 9.56 18.53
C PHE A 218 20.39 10.45 17.60
N PHE A 219 19.90 9.89 16.50
CA PHE A 219 19.06 10.65 15.56
C PHE A 219 17.70 11.01 16.15
N ALA A 220 17.11 10.16 16.98
CA ALA A 220 15.87 10.46 17.69
C ALA A 220 16.01 11.72 18.53
N LEU A 221 17.05 11.80 19.37
CA LEU A 221 17.31 12.96 20.22
C LEU A 221 17.58 14.23 19.38
N ARG A 222 18.31 14.12 18.27
CA ARG A 222 18.51 15.26 17.35
C ARG A 222 17.20 15.79 16.77
N VAL A 223 16.28 14.89 16.40
CA VAL A 223 14.95 15.29 15.91
C VAL A 223 14.17 15.97 17.03
N LEU A 224 14.08 15.38 18.22
CA LEU A 224 13.38 15.96 19.37
C LEU A 224 13.94 17.36 19.73
N LEU A 225 15.26 17.51 19.81
CA LEU A 225 15.94 18.79 20.05
C LEU A 225 15.63 19.81 18.94
N SER A 226 15.59 19.38 17.68
CA SER A 226 15.24 20.26 16.56
C SER A 226 13.78 20.72 16.62
N ARG A 227 12.86 19.84 17.03
CA ARG A 227 11.44 20.15 17.21
C ARG A 227 11.21 21.12 18.37
N SER A 228 11.92 20.97 19.49
CA SER A 228 11.81 21.90 20.63
C SER A 228 12.34 23.31 20.31
N LEU A 229 13.29 23.42 19.39
CA LEU A 229 13.79 24.70 18.87
C LEU A 229 12.89 25.32 17.78
N SER A 230 11.89 24.58 17.30
CA SER A 230 10.99 25.05 16.25
C SER A 230 10.07 26.16 16.76
N ARG A 231 9.57 26.97 15.82
CA ARG A 231 8.52 27.97 16.07
C ARG A 231 7.15 27.54 15.52
N SER A 232 7.09 26.39 14.85
CA SER A 232 5.85 25.87 14.28
C SER A 232 5.00 25.26 15.38
N SER A 233 3.75 25.72 15.52
CA SER A 233 2.82 25.19 16.53
C SER A 233 2.53 23.71 16.34
N THR A 234 2.42 23.25 15.08
CA THR A 234 2.20 21.83 14.74
C THR A 234 3.39 20.97 15.17
N VAL A 235 4.62 21.48 15.01
CA VAL A 235 5.83 20.75 15.40
C VAL A 235 6.00 20.74 16.92
N LEU A 236 5.74 21.87 17.57
CA LEU A 236 5.89 22.00 19.02
C LEU A 236 4.94 21.10 19.81
N ARG A 237 3.70 20.91 19.32
CA ARG A 237 2.73 19.98 19.92
C ARG A 237 3.18 18.51 19.88
N ASN A 238 4.13 18.19 19.00
CA ASN A 238 4.57 16.84 18.66
C ASN A 238 6.09 16.67 18.90
N SER A 239 6.60 17.36 19.91
CA SER A 239 8.03 17.48 20.19
C SER A 239 8.59 16.40 21.11
N ASP A 240 7.74 15.49 21.60
CA ASP A 240 8.05 14.52 22.65
C ASP A 240 8.20 13.07 22.15
N CYS A 241 7.67 12.72 20.98
CA CYS A 241 7.69 11.36 20.45
C CYS A 241 8.21 11.30 19.01
N VAL A 242 9.10 10.35 18.71
CA VAL A 242 9.65 10.07 17.38
C VAL A 242 9.65 8.57 17.12
N TYR A 243 9.23 8.19 15.91
CA TYR A 243 9.37 6.83 15.38
C TYR A 243 10.55 6.75 14.42
N LEU A 244 11.33 5.68 14.56
CA LEU A 244 12.47 5.36 13.71
C LEU A 244 12.26 3.95 13.17
N LEU A 245 12.48 3.78 11.87
CA LEU A 245 12.37 2.52 11.15
C LEU A 245 13.78 1.97 10.94
N LEU A 246 13.99 0.71 11.28
CA LEU A 246 15.20 -0.03 11.01
C LEU A 246 14.91 -0.98 9.85
N VAL A 247 15.76 -0.97 8.84
CA VAL A 247 15.51 -1.62 7.55
C VAL A 247 16.82 -2.22 7.06
N ASP A 248 16.82 -3.49 6.65
CA ASP A 248 17.92 -4.08 5.88
C ASP A 248 17.44 -4.55 4.49
N SER A 249 18.07 -5.56 3.87
CA SER A 249 17.62 -6.08 2.57
C SER A 249 16.45 -7.08 2.63
N GLN A 250 16.07 -7.55 3.82
CA GLN A 250 15.07 -8.61 4.05
C GLN A 250 14.09 -8.31 5.21
N PHE A 251 14.56 -7.68 6.27
CA PHE A 251 13.88 -7.47 7.54
C PHE A 251 13.72 -5.97 7.88
N GLY A 252 12.75 -5.69 8.73
CA GLY A 252 12.56 -4.37 9.30
C GLY A 252 12.03 -4.43 10.72
N GLY A 253 12.15 -3.30 11.41
CA GLY A 253 11.68 -3.11 12.77
C GLY A 253 11.48 -1.63 13.08
N VAL A 254 10.98 -1.34 14.27
CA VAL A 254 10.60 0.01 14.69
C VAL A 254 11.14 0.29 16.09
N VAL A 255 11.73 1.48 16.24
CA VAL A 255 12.10 2.06 17.53
C VAL A 255 11.22 3.29 17.76
N LYS A 256 10.50 3.30 18.88
CA LYS A 256 9.74 4.46 19.35
C LYS A 256 10.48 5.08 20.53
N VAL A 257 10.80 6.36 20.41
CA VAL A 257 11.44 7.15 21.47
C VAL A 257 10.50 8.25 21.90
N GLN A 258 10.10 8.23 23.17
CA GLN A 258 9.26 9.27 23.76
C GLN A 258 9.90 9.82 25.03
N GLY A 259 9.97 11.14 25.20
CA GLY A 259 10.53 11.73 26.41
C GLY A 259 10.35 13.23 26.52
N ASP A 260 10.35 13.72 27.76
CA ASP A 260 10.27 15.14 28.05
C ASP A 260 11.67 15.77 28.06
N LEU A 261 11.96 16.60 27.05
CA LEU A 261 13.23 17.32 26.94
C LEU A 261 13.45 18.36 28.03
N ASN A 262 12.42 18.76 28.79
CA ASN A 262 12.61 19.66 29.93
C ASN A 262 13.44 19.05 31.06
N LYS A 263 13.58 17.71 31.06
CA LYS A 263 14.40 16.95 32.02
C LYS A 263 15.82 16.69 31.51
N LEU A 264 16.16 17.10 30.29
CA LEU A 264 17.50 16.97 29.75
C LEU A 264 18.42 18.02 30.39
N ASP A 265 19.57 17.59 30.91
CA ASP A 265 20.62 18.51 31.34
C ASP A 265 21.37 19.05 30.11
N PHE A 266 21.60 20.36 30.08
CA PHE A 266 22.23 21.06 28.96
C PHE A 266 23.66 21.49 29.32
N ASP A 267 24.43 20.61 29.96
CA ASP A 267 25.86 20.84 30.17
C ASP A 267 26.62 20.74 28.84
N LEU A 268 27.15 21.87 28.40
CA LEU A 268 27.91 21.98 27.15
C LEU A 268 29.28 21.31 27.22
N ASN A 269 29.77 20.93 28.40
CA ASN A 269 31.04 20.22 28.56
C ASN A 269 30.86 18.70 28.48
N ASN A 270 29.67 18.19 28.77
CA ASN A 270 29.38 16.76 28.80
C ASN A 270 28.08 16.39 28.09
N VAL A 271 28.02 16.74 26.80
CA VAL A 271 26.81 16.62 25.98
C VAL A 271 26.36 15.17 25.82
N TYR A 272 27.29 14.23 25.69
CA TYR A 272 26.99 12.80 25.46
C TYR A 272 26.52 12.10 26.72
N ASP A 273 27.13 12.35 27.88
CA ASP A 273 26.66 11.73 29.12
C ASP A 273 25.32 12.35 29.57
N CYS A 274 25.11 13.65 29.36
CA CYS A 274 23.80 14.27 29.60
C CYS A 274 22.70 13.63 28.74
N ALA A 275 23.00 13.38 27.46
CA ALA A 275 22.08 12.70 26.54
C ALA A 275 21.84 11.24 26.98
N ALA A 276 22.89 10.51 27.35
CA ALA A 276 22.81 9.13 27.79
C ALA A 276 21.99 9.00 29.09
N GLU A 277 22.20 9.89 30.06
CA GLU A 277 21.44 9.93 31.31
C GLU A 277 19.97 10.24 31.07
N TRP A 278 19.65 11.18 30.17
CA TRP A 278 18.27 11.46 29.79
C TRP A 278 17.60 10.25 29.12
N ILE A 279 18.32 9.56 28.23
CA ILE A 279 17.84 8.32 27.60
C ILE A 279 17.51 7.27 28.67
N LYS A 280 18.42 7.05 29.63
CA LYS A 280 18.28 6.02 30.66
C LYS A 280 17.14 6.32 31.65
N LYS A 281 16.99 7.59 32.06
CA LYS A 281 16.11 7.98 33.19
C LYS A 281 14.83 8.69 32.80
N HIS A 282 14.77 9.28 31.60
CA HIS A 282 13.72 10.23 31.23
C HIS A 282 13.07 9.95 29.86
N ALA A 283 13.61 9.02 29.08
CA ALA A 283 13.00 8.54 27.84
C ALA A 283 12.31 7.18 28.08
N LYS A 284 11.13 7.00 27.47
CA LYS A 284 10.49 5.72 27.24
C LYS A 284 10.90 5.25 25.85
N ILE A 285 11.59 4.12 25.80
CA ILE A 285 12.04 3.48 24.56
C ILE A 285 11.28 2.18 24.40
N SER A 286 10.65 2.04 23.23
CA SER A 286 9.98 0.81 22.83
C SER A 286 10.58 0.31 21.52
N VAL A 287 10.82 -0.99 21.42
CA VAL A 287 11.51 -1.61 20.29
C VAL A 287 10.66 -2.80 19.83
N SER A 288 10.34 -2.85 18.54
CA SER A 288 9.61 -3.99 17.98
C SER A 288 10.54 -5.18 17.74
N SER A 289 9.95 -6.36 17.55
CA SER A 289 10.65 -7.47 16.92
C SER A 289 11.13 -7.08 15.52
N ILE A 290 12.23 -7.69 15.09
CA ILE A 290 12.72 -7.57 13.72
C ILE A 290 12.09 -8.70 12.89
N ASP A 291 11.24 -8.30 11.94
CA ASP A 291 10.42 -9.20 11.15
C ASP A 291 10.63 -8.98 9.66
N ARG A 292 10.25 -9.98 8.86
CA ARG A 292 10.45 -9.92 7.41
C ARG A 292 9.59 -8.82 6.79
N VAL A 293 10.19 -8.02 5.93
CA VAL A 293 9.51 -6.97 5.14
C VAL A 293 9.53 -7.30 3.66
N TRP A 294 10.68 -7.72 3.12
CA TRP A 294 10.81 -8.07 1.69
C TRP A 294 10.88 -9.58 1.49
N ASN A 295 10.19 -10.04 0.45
CA ASN A 295 10.32 -11.42 -0.01
C ASN A 295 11.65 -11.64 -0.76
N LYS A 296 11.92 -12.88 -1.17
CA LYS A 296 13.18 -13.23 -1.85
C LYS A 296 13.44 -12.45 -3.14
N LEU A 297 12.38 -11.92 -3.76
CA LEU A 297 12.42 -11.15 -5.00
C LEU A 297 12.54 -9.63 -4.75
N GLY A 298 12.57 -9.19 -3.49
CA GLY A 298 12.68 -7.77 -3.15
C GLY A 298 11.35 -7.02 -3.12
N ASN A 299 10.21 -7.70 -3.27
CA ASN A 299 8.91 -7.05 -3.13
C ASN A 299 8.53 -6.96 -1.65
N ALA A 300 8.05 -5.81 -1.21
CA ALA A 300 7.47 -5.67 0.13
C ALA A 300 6.24 -6.58 0.27
N ASN A 301 6.16 -7.30 1.39
CA ASN A 301 4.99 -8.08 1.74
C ASN A 301 4.10 -7.27 2.68
N TRP A 302 3.11 -6.58 2.11
CA TRP A 302 2.31 -5.57 2.81
C TRP A 302 1.47 -6.09 3.98
N GLY A 303 1.17 -7.40 4.01
CA GLY A 303 0.42 -8.04 5.09
C GLY A 303 1.29 -8.80 6.12
N ASP A 304 2.62 -8.82 5.95
CA ASP A 304 3.50 -9.43 6.96
C ASP A 304 3.69 -8.50 8.16
N ILE A 305 3.92 -9.09 9.33
CA ILE A 305 4.06 -8.38 10.62
C ILE A 305 5.11 -7.26 10.54
N GLY A 306 6.29 -7.51 9.96
CA GLY A 306 7.34 -6.50 9.86
C GLY A 306 6.92 -5.29 9.03
N THR A 307 6.23 -5.52 7.92
CA THR A 307 5.71 -4.42 7.09
C THR A 307 4.58 -3.67 7.81
N LEU A 308 3.68 -4.38 8.48
CA LEU A 308 2.60 -3.77 9.26
C LEU A 308 3.15 -2.91 10.41
N GLN A 309 4.19 -3.36 11.12
CA GLN A 309 4.86 -2.57 12.15
C GLN A 309 5.43 -1.26 11.58
N VAL A 310 6.09 -1.33 10.42
CA VAL A 310 6.62 -0.14 9.75
C VAL A 310 5.50 0.81 9.29
N LEU A 311 4.43 0.27 8.70
CA LEU A 311 3.29 1.04 8.22
C LEU A 311 2.50 1.68 9.36
N ILE A 312 2.27 0.97 10.47
CA ILE A 312 1.54 1.52 11.61
C ILE A 312 2.36 2.62 12.31
N ALA A 313 3.69 2.49 12.34
CA ALA A 313 4.58 3.55 12.81
C ALA A 313 4.47 4.82 11.93
N LEU A 314 4.41 4.65 10.60
CA LEU A 314 4.14 5.74 9.67
C LEU A 314 2.76 6.36 9.91
N PHE A 315 1.73 5.53 10.06
CA PHE A 315 0.35 5.97 10.31
C PHE A 315 0.23 6.80 11.59
N HIS A 316 0.74 6.30 12.73
CA HIS A 316 0.74 7.03 14.00
C HIS A 316 1.50 8.35 13.90
N SER A 317 2.63 8.35 13.19
CA SER A 317 3.39 9.58 12.95
C SER A 317 2.65 10.57 12.05
N MET A 318 1.89 10.10 11.07
CA MET A 318 1.02 10.94 10.25
C MET A 318 -0.11 11.57 11.07
N ILE A 319 -0.77 10.78 11.93
CA ILE A 319 -1.80 11.28 12.86
C ILE A 319 -1.21 12.35 13.77
N GLN A 320 -0.02 12.10 14.33
CA GLN A 320 0.65 13.04 15.20
C GLN A 320 0.80 14.41 14.52
N PHE A 321 1.24 14.45 13.25
CA PHE A 321 1.52 15.70 12.56
C PHE A 321 0.34 16.35 11.83
N TYR A 322 -0.58 15.58 11.26
CA TYR A 322 -1.69 16.11 10.47
C TYR A 322 -3.01 16.18 11.26
N GLY A 323 -3.18 15.34 12.28
CA GLY A 323 -4.41 15.20 13.06
C GLY A 323 -5.17 13.93 12.73
N GLU A 324 -6.38 13.80 13.28
CA GLU A 324 -7.19 12.58 13.13
C GLU A 324 -7.56 12.32 11.65
N PRO A 325 -7.57 11.04 11.23
CA PRO A 325 -8.02 10.64 9.90
C PRO A 325 -9.53 10.80 9.73
N LYS A 326 -10.00 10.85 8.47
CA LYS A 326 -11.44 10.89 8.15
C LYS A 326 -12.11 9.56 8.43
N TYR A 327 -11.40 8.47 8.21
CA TYR A 327 -11.83 7.12 8.52
C TYR A 327 -10.96 6.59 9.64
N SER A 328 -11.56 6.11 10.72
CA SER A 328 -10.80 5.48 11.80
C SER A 328 -10.39 4.05 11.43
N LEU A 329 -9.36 3.55 12.11
CA LEU A 329 -8.88 2.18 11.97
C LEU A 329 -9.99 1.18 12.29
N ASP A 330 -10.73 1.40 13.38
CA ASP A 330 -11.82 0.51 13.79
C ASP A 330 -13.00 0.52 12.81
N GLU A 331 -13.34 1.67 12.22
CA GLU A 331 -14.40 1.77 11.21
C GLU A 331 -14.06 0.94 9.96
N LEU A 332 -12.84 1.08 9.43
CA LEU A 332 -12.43 0.32 8.25
C LEU A 332 -12.30 -1.19 8.54
N ALA A 333 -11.76 -1.56 9.70
CA ALA A 333 -11.67 -2.95 10.12
C ALA A 333 -13.05 -3.60 10.33
N THR A 334 -14.02 -2.86 10.88
CA THR A 334 -15.40 -3.34 11.06
C THR A 334 -16.17 -3.42 9.75
N GLU A 335 -15.98 -2.46 8.84
CA GLU A 335 -16.54 -2.53 7.48
C GLU A 335 -16.03 -3.77 6.76
N HIS A 336 -14.73 -4.02 6.85
CA HIS A 336 -14.10 -5.20 6.28
C HIS A 336 -14.66 -6.50 6.87
N THR A 337 -14.72 -6.58 8.20
CA THR A 337 -15.30 -7.75 8.91
C THR A 337 -16.75 -7.97 8.50
N SER A 338 -17.55 -6.90 8.36
CA SER A 338 -18.93 -6.95 7.88
C SER A 338 -19.04 -7.47 6.45
N ARG A 339 -18.15 -7.03 5.55
CA ARG A 339 -18.05 -7.54 4.18
C ARG A 339 -17.69 -9.01 4.14
N LEU A 340 -16.76 -9.47 4.99
CA LEU A 340 -16.43 -10.88 5.12
C LEU A 340 -17.60 -11.71 5.67
N GLN A 341 -18.28 -11.22 6.71
CA GLN A 341 -19.47 -11.87 7.26
C GLN A 341 -20.60 -11.96 6.21
N SER A 342 -20.81 -10.89 5.44
CA SER A 342 -21.78 -10.87 4.34
C SER A 342 -21.45 -11.96 3.32
N ARG A 343 -20.19 -12.02 2.83
CA ARG A 343 -19.74 -13.07 1.90
C ARG A 343 -19.85 -14.48 2.47
N ARG A 344 -19.56 -14.68 3.77
CA ARG A 344 -19.74 -15.98 4.45
C ARG A 344 -21.22 -16.35 4.54
N SER A 345 -22.08 -15.38 4.88
CA SER A 345 -23.53 -15.59 4.96
C SER A 345 -24.14 -15.89 3.59
N GLU A 346 -23.68 -15.24 2.52
CA GLU A 346 -24.09 -15.53 1.14
C GLU A 346 -23.72 -16.96 0.76
N ARG A 347 -22.50 -17.42 1.06
CA ARG A 347 -22.10 -18.82 0.85
C ARG A 347 -22.95 -19.81 1.65
N HIS A 348 -23.21 -19.52 2.92
CA HIS A 348 -24.07 -20.37 3.76
C HIS A 348 -25.56 -20.33 3.35
N LEU A 349 -26.03 -19.23 2.76
CA LEU A 349 -27.39 -19.12 2.23
C LEU A 349 -27.55 -19.96 0.96
N VAL A 350 -26.52 -20.01 0.11
CA VAL A 350 -26.44 -20.90 -1.06
C VAL A 350 -26.49 -22.37 -0.62
N ASP A 351 -25.74 -22.76 0.43
CA ASP A 351 -25.81 -24.11 1.02
C ASP A 351 -27.20 -24.47 1.59
N ARG A 352 -27.95 -23.47 2.07
CA ARG A 352 -29.30 -23.67 2.62
C ARG A 352 -30.39 -23.71 1.55
N GLN A 353 -30.25 -22.96 0.46
CA GLN A 353 -31.20 -22.98 -0.66
C GLN A 353 -30.98 -24.17 -1.60
N ALA A 354 -29.76 -24.72 -1.66
CA ALA A 354 -29.46 -25.94 -2.42
C ALA A 354 -29.86 -27.24 -1.70
N ASN A 355 -30.24 -27.18 -0.42
CA ASN A 355 -30.61 -28.36 0.37
C ASN A 355 -32.10 -28.72 0.25
N GLY A 356 -32.48 -29.15 -0.95
CA GLY A 356 -33.44 -30.24 -1.11
C GLY A 356 -32.69 -31.56 -1.20
N ASN A 357 -32.56 -32.28 -0.08
CA ASN A 357 -32.03 -33.66 0.03
C ASN A 357 -30.52 -33.91 -0.26
N GLY A 358 -29.62 -33.07 0.25
CA GLY A 358 -28.20 -33.42 0.40
C GLY A 358 -27.80 -33.59 1.88
N LEU A 359 -27.43 -34.80 2.30
CA LEU A 359 -26.91 -35.08 3.65
C LEU A 359 -25.49 -34.50 3.82
N PHE A 360 -25.33 -33.18 3.92
CA PHE A 360 -24.09 -32.57 4.45
C PHE A 360 -24.41 -31.78 5.71
N ARG A 361 -24.38 -32.50 6.82
CA ARG A 361 -24.44 -31.92 8.17
C ARG A 361 -23.01 -31.53 8.54
N PHE A 362 -22.64 -30.25 8.36
CA PHE A 362 -21.43 -29.72 9.00
C PHE A 362 -21.65 -29.76 10.51
N GLN A 363 -21.09 -30.79 11.16
CA GLN A 363 -21.11 -30.95 12.59
C GLN A 363 -19.98 -30.07 13.16
N GLN A 364 -20.36 -28.94 13.75
CA GLN A 364 -19.47 -28.12 14.57
C GLN A 364 -19.04 -28.91 15.82
N GLN A 365 -17.80 -29.40 15.82
CA GLN A 365 -16.93 -29.78 16.95
C GLN A 365 -15.72 -30.47 16.27
N SER A 366 -14.46 -30.08 16.41
CA SER A 366 -13.70 -29.51 17.51
C SER A 366 -12.30 -29.10 17.01
N HIS A 367 -11.67 -28.16 17.73
CA HIS A 367 -10.29 -27.65 17.64
C HIS A 367 -9.19 -28.52 16.97
N SER A 368 -8.53 -27.98 15.92
CA SER A 368 -7.05 -28.03 15.67
C SER A 368 -6.69 -27.26 14.37
N PRO A 369 -5.61 -26.45 14.32
CA PRO A 369 -5.16 -25.76 13.11
C PRO A 369 -3.99 -26.52 12.47
N GLU A 370 -4.27 -27.51 11.64
CA GLU A 370 -3.26 -28.09 10.76
C GLU A 370 -3.96 -28.43 9.45
N ILE A 371 -3.49 -27.85 8.34
CA ILE A 371 -4.06 -28.05 7.01
C ILE A 371 -3.74 -29.48 6.61
N VAL A 372 -4.75 -30.36 6.67
CA VAL A 372 -4.68 -31.70 6.11
C VAL A 372 -5.05 -31.60 4.63
N GLU A 373 -4.11 -31.98 3.76
CA GLU A 373 -4.37 -32.17 2.33
C GLU A 373 -5.52 -33.18 2.18
N VAL A 374 -6.65 -32.72 1.65
CA VAL A 374 -7.79 -33.58 1.35
C VAL A 374 -7.40 -34.46 0.17
N GLN A 375 -7.38 -35.77 0.41
CA GLN A 375 -7.19 -36.78 -0.63
C GLN A 375 -8.23 -36.60 -1.74
N GLU A 376 -7.73 -36.62 -2.97
CA GLU A 376 -8.49 -36.54 -4.22
C GLU A 376 -9.53 -37.68 -4.26
N GLU A 377 -10.79 -37.36 -3.95
CA GLU A 377 -11.89 -38.31 -4.04
C GLU A 377 -12.25 -38.55 -5.51
N ALA A 378 -12.27 -39.82 -5.89
CA ALA A 378 -12.44 -40.28 -7.25
C ALA A 378 -13.69 -39.70 -7.94
N ALA A 379 -13.47 -39.22 -9.16
CA ALA A 379 -14.50 -38.68 -10.06
C ALA A 379 -15.73 -39.59 -10.14
N VAL A 380 -16.87 -39.08 -9.68
CA VAL A 380 -18.17 -39.62 -10.06
C VAL A 380 -18.39 -39.26 -11.52
N ASP A 381 -18.45 -40.27 -12.39
CA ASP A 381 -18.80 -40.15 -13.82
C ASP A 381 -20.20 -39.54 -13.99
N LEU A 382 -20.29 -38.22 -13.90
CA LEU A 382 -21.42 -37.44 -14.35
C LEU A 382 -21.16 -37.13 -15.83
N LYS A 383 -21.95 -37.77 -16.71
CA LYS A 383 -21.92 -37.53 -18.15
C LYS A 383 -21.99 -36.00 -18.41
N PRO A 384 -21.05 -35.41 -19.17
CA PRO A 384 -21.11 -33.99 -19.47
C PRO A 384 -22.39 -33.68 -20.23
N GLN A 385 -23.27 -32.87 -19.63
CA GLN A 385 -24.38 -32.27 -20.36
C GLN A 385 -23.82 -31.29 -21.38
N GLU A 386 -24.33 -31.39 -22.61
CA GLU A 386 -23.80 -30.78 -23.84
C GLU A 386 -23.39 -29.30 -23.66
N THR A 387 -22.11 -29.02 -23.90
CA THR A 387 -21.59 -27.66 -24.04
C THR A 387 -22.18 -27.00 -25.29
N LEU A 388 -22.54 -25.72 -25.18
CA LEU A 388 -23.24 -24.97 -26.21
C LEU A 388 -22.37 -24.81 -27.47
N LYS A 389 -22.66 -25.59 -28.52
CA LYS A 389 -22.04 -25.41 -29.84
C LYS A 389 -23.03 -24.72 -30.77
N LEU A 390 -22.82 -23.42 -31.04
CA LEU A 390 -23.58 -22.71 -32.06
C LEU A 390 -23.17 -23.21 -33.44
N GLU A 391 -24.15 -23.56 -34.27
CA GLU A 391 -23.93 -24.01 -35.64
C GLU A 391 -24.02 -22.85 -36.63
N ILE A 392 -23.32 -22.98 -37.76
CA ILE A 392 -23.40 -22.03 -38.87
C ILE A 392 -24.83 -21.99 -39.40
N GLY A 393 -25.36 -20.78 -39.57
CA GLY A 393 -26.74 -20.53 -40.00
C GLY A 393 -27.74 -20.35 -38.86
N SER A 394 -27.37 -20.65 -37.61
CA SER A 394 -28.23 -20.43 -36.44
C SER A 394 -28.41 -18.94 -36.13
N VAL A 395 -29.59 -18.56 -35.65
CA VAL A 395 -29.89 -17.19 -35.20
C VAL A 395 -29.95 -17.15 -33.69
N VAL A 396 -29.07 -16.37 -33.08
CA VAL A 396 -29.01 -16.15 -31.63
C VAL A 396 -29.74 -14.85 -31.31
N LEU A 397 -30.74 -14.95 -30.44
CA LEU A 397 -31.44 -13.78 -29.90
C LEU A 397 -30.73 -13.34 -28.63
N MET A 398 -30.31 -12.08 -28.62
CA MET A 398 -29.66 -11.46 -27.47
C MET A 398 -30.55 -10.37 -26.89
N GLU A 399 -30.73 -10.40 -25.58
CA GLU A 399 -31.46 -9.41 -24.81
C GLU A 399 -30.48 -8.51 -24.05
N ASP A 400 -30.57 -7.20 -24.31
CA ASP A 400 -29.93 -6.15 -23.52
C ASP A 400 -30.98 -5.41 -22.68
N ALA A 401 -30.56 -4.48 -21.81
CA ALA A 401 -31.45 -3.78 -20.89
C ALA A 401 -32.54 -2.91 -21.57
N TYR A 402 -32.45 -2.69 -22.89
CA TYR A 402 -33.31 -1.75 -23.62
C TYR A 402 -33.93 -2.36 -24.89
N SER A 403 -33.41 -3.47 -25.41
CA SER A 403 -33.78 -4.05 -26.70
C SER A 403 -33.40 -5.54 -26.83
N GLN A 404 -34.11 -6.24 -27.71
CA GLN A 404 -33.72 -7.57 -28.17
C GLN A 404 -33.16 -7.47 -29.59
N LYS A 405 -32.02 -8.09 -29.84
CA LYS A 405 -31.31 -8.07 -31.14
C LYS A 405 -30.96 -9.48 -31.58
N GLY A 406 -31.21 -9.79 -32.85
CA GLY A 406 -30.87 -11.08 -33.44
C GLY A 406 -29.55 -11.03 -34.19
N PHE A 407 -28.72 -12.06 -34.01
CA PHE A 407 -27.46 -12.26 -34.73
C PHE A 407 -27.44 -13.64 -35.39
N GLN A 408 -27.22 -13.69 -36.69
CA GLN A 408 -27.04 -14.94 -37.43
C GLN A 408 -25.55 -15.32 -37.45
N ILE A 409 -25.24 -16.59 -37.14
CA ILE A 409 -23.87 -17.11 -37.16
C ILE A 409 -23.48 -17.47 -38.59
N ASN A 410 -22.41 -16.86 -39.09
CA ASN A 410 -21.91 -17.06 -40.46
C ASN A 410 -20.73 -18.03 -40.52
N ASP A 411 -19.85 -17.99 -39.52
CA ASP A 411 -18.64 -18.81 -39.48
C ASP A 411 -18.16 -19.02 -38.04
N ILE A 412 -17.35 -20.06 -37.81
CA ILE A 412 -16.79 -20.43 -36.50
C ILE A 412 -15.27 -20.42 -36.60
N LEU A 413 -14.61 -19.55 -35.85
CA LEU A 413 -13.16 -19.50 -35.76
C LEU A 413 -12.69 -20.59 -34.79
N THR A 414 -12.37 -21.78 -35.30
CA THR A 414 -12.02 -22.98 -34.52
C THR A 414 -10.64 -22.93 -33.85
N ASP A 415 -9.84 -21.90 -34.12
CA ASP A 415 -8.46 -21.77 -33.61
C ASP A 415 -8.36 -21.02 -32.25
N SER A 416 -9.49 -20.62 -31.67
CA SER A 416 -9.57 -20.04 -30.33
C SER A 416 -10.31 -20.97 -29.38
N ASP A 417 -9.78 -21.14 -28.16
CA ASP A 417 -10.48 -21.79 -27.06
C ASP A 417 -10.76 -20.75 -25.96
N PRO A 418 -12.03 -20.35 -25.73
CA PRO A 418 -13.28 -20.80 -26.36
C PRO A 418 -13.46 -20.31 -27.82
N PRO A 419 -14.37 -20.94 -28.61
CA PRO A 419 -14.60 -20.57 -30.02
C PRO A 419 -15.17 -19.16 -30.17
N ILE A 420 -14.67 -18.42 -31.15
CA ILE A 420 -15.17 -17.10 -31.54
C ILE A 420 -16.02 -17.25 -32.79
N TYR A 421 -17.18 -16.60 -32.83
CA TYR A 421 -18.12 -16.71 -33.93
C TYR A 421 -18.10 -15.44 -34.79
N THR A 422 -18.19 -15.59 -36.10
CA THR A 422 -18.51 -14.46 -36.99
C THR A 422 -20.01 -14.39 -37.17
N SER A 423 -20.61 -13.23 -36.94
CA SER A 423 -22.07 -13.05 -37.00
C SER A 423 -22.49 -11.80 -37.76
N THR A 424 -23.69 -11.81 -38.32
CA THR A 424 -24.36 -10.65 -38.94
C THR A 424 -25.62 -10.32 -38.15
N PRO A 425 -25.92 -9.04 -37.87
CA PRO A 425 -27.18 -8.69 -37.25
C PRO A 425 -28.33 -8.93 -38.25
N VAL A 426 -29.45 -9.44 -37.77
CA VAL A 426 -30.63 -9.71 -38.61
C VAL A 426 -31.19 -8.41 -39.23
N GLU A 427 -31.03 -7.29 -38.53
CA GLU A 427 -31.50 -5.97 -38.96
C GLU A 427 -30.60 -5.32 -40.04
N GLU A 428 -29.30 -5.62 -40.05
CA GLU A 428 -28.32 -5.04 -40.97
C GLU A 428 -27.42 -6.13 -41.58
N PRO A 429 -27.94 -6.92 -42.54
CA PRO A 429 -27.23 -8.10 -43.08
C PRO A 429 -25.93 -7.77 -43.83
N THR A 430 -25.61 -6.49 -44.04
CA THR A 430 -24.40 -6.03 -44.73
C THR A 430 -23.18 -5.89 -43.81
N LYS A 431 -23.35 -5.95 -42.48
CA LYS A 431 -22.25 -5.79 -41.52
C LYS A 431 -21.93 -7.10 -40.80
N THR A 432 -20.65 -7.43 -40.73
CA THR A 432 -20.14 -8.58 -39.98
C THR A 432 -19.53 -8.13 -38.66
N TYR A 433 -19.69 -8.94 -37.62
CA TYR A 433 -19.17 -8.73 -36.28
C TYR A 433 -18.59 -10.01 -35.69
N LEU A 434 -17.70 -9.87 -34.70
CA LEU A 434 -17.24 -10.99 -33.87
C LEU A 434 -18.18 -11.14 -32.68
N LEU A 435 -18.57 -12.37 -32.40
CA LEU A 435 -19.48 -12.75 -31.33
C LEU A 435 -18.77 -13.74 -30.41
N TYR A 436 -18.71 -13.37 -29.14
CA TYR A 436 -18.13 -14.17 -28.07
C TYR A 436 -19.24 -14.69 -27.19
N VAL A 437 -19.20 -15.99 -26.89
CA VAL A 437 -20.19 -16.67 -26.03
C VAL A 437 -19.47 -17.18 -24.79
N GLY A 438 -19.93 -16.76 -23.61
CA GLY A 438 -19.45 -17.34 -22.35
C GLY A 438 -20.26 -18.57 -21.95
N SER A 439 -19.91 -19.23 -20.85
CA SER A 439 -20.73 -20.31 -20.30
C SER A 439 -21.91 -19.77 -19.47
N SER A 440 -22.98 -20.54 -19.33
CA SER A 440 -24.12 -20.14 -18.49
C SER A 440 -23.78 -20.31 -17.00
N PRO A 441 -24.21 -19.39 -16.12
CA PRO A 441 -23.98 -19.51 -14.67
C PRO A 441 -24.48 -20.83 -14.06
N SER A 442 -25.48 -21.47 -14.66
CA SER A 442 -26.03 -22.75 -14.19
C SER A 442 -25.16 -23.97 -14.54
N HIS A 443 -24.10 -23.80 -15.34
CA HIS A 443 -23.18 -24.87 -15.76
C HIS A 443 -21.80 -24.77 -15.08
N LEU A 444 -21.63 -23.85 -14.11
CA LEU A 444 -20.33 -23.56 -13.49
C LEU A 444 -19.90 -24.56 -12.39
N GLU A 445 -20.61 -25.68 -12.19
CA GLU A 445 -20.22 -26.76 -11.27
C GLU A 445 -20.05 -28.08 -12.06
N PRO A 446 -18.90 -28.80 -12.02
CA PRO A 446 -17.56 -28.49 -11.51
C PRO A 446 -16.47 -28.50 -12.61
N VAL A 447 -16.78 -28.08 -13.84
CA VAL A 447 -15.81 -28.11 -14.96
C VAL A 447 -15.05 -26.78 -15.03
N TRP A 448 -13.78 -26.79 -14.62
CA TRP A 448 -12.91 -25.61 -14.61
C TRP A 448 -12.75 -24.92 -15.98
N GLU A 449 -12.94 -25.66 -17.08
CA GLU A 449 -12.89 -25.14 -18.45
C GLU A 449 -14.01 -24.12 -18.74
N ASP A 450 -15.22 -24.36 -18.20
CA ASP A 450 -16.39 -23.49 -18.39
C ASP A 450 -16.28 -22.16 -17.62
N MET A 451 -15.47 -22.13 -16.55
CA MET A 451 -15.17 -20.89 -15.82
C MET A 451 -14.32 -19.93 -16.66
N ASN A 452 -13.38 -20.44 -17.46
CA ASN A 452 -12.50 -19.58 -18.27
C ASN A 452 -13.27 -18.78 -19.32
N SER A 453 -14.19 -19.41 -20.05
CA SER A 453 -15.00 -18.73 -21.07
C SER A 453 -15.90 -17.66 -20.46
N TRP A 454 -16.53 -17.96 -19.31
CA TRP A 454 -17.38 -17.03 -18.58
C TRP A 454 -16.60 -15.80 -18.11
N TYR A 455 -15.44 -16.01 -17.48
CA TYR A 455 -14.57 -14.93 -17.02
C TYR A 455 -14.06 -14.07 -18.18
N GLN A 456 -13.69 -14.68 -19.30
CA GLN A 456 -13.19 -13.96 -20.47
C GLN A 456 -14.23 -12.98 -21.02
N VAL A 457 -15.46 -13.46 -21.29
CA VAL A 457 -16.52 -12.62 -21.88
C VAL A 457 -16.94 -11.50 -20.93
N GLN A 458 -17.09 -11.79 -19.63
CA GLN A 458 -17.43 -10.78 -18.62
C GLN A 458 -16.34 -9.71 -18.47
N ARG A 459 -15.07 -10.12 -18.38
CA ARG A 459 -13.94 -9.19 -18.25
C ARG A 459 -13.82 -8.30 -19.49
N GLN A 460 -13.90 -8.88 -20.68
CA GLN A 460 -13.84 -8.12 -21.94
C GLN A 460 -15.00 -7.13 -22.05
N THR A 461 -16.21 -7.55 -21.70
CA THR A 461 -17.38 -6.67 -21.67
C THR A 461 -17.11 -5.46 -20.77
N LYS A 462 -16.64 -5.68 -19.53
CA LYS A 462 -16.32 -4.59 -18.59
C LYS A 462 -15.28 -3.61 -19.14
N VAL A 463 -14.19 -4.11 -19.73
CA VAL A 463 -13.12 -3.28 -20.31
C VAL A 463 -13.66 -2.43 -21.46
N LEU A 464 -14.40 -3.04 -22.39
CA LEU A 464 -14.94 -2.34 -23.55
C LEU A 464 -16.04 -1.34 -23.17
N THR A 465 -16.83 -1.62 -22.12
CA THR A 465 -17.79 -0.64 -21.58
C THR A 465 -17.06 0.60 -21.04
N LEU A 466 -15.96 0.42 -20.30
CA LEU A 466 -15.16 1.53 -19.79
C LEU A 466 -14.51 2.34 -20.93
N MET A 467 -13.98 1.66 -21.97
CA MET A 467 -13.44 2.33 -23.15
C MET A 467 -14.51 3.18 -23.86
N LYS A 468 -15.72 2.62 -24.05
CA LYS A 468 -16.86 3.32 -24.65
C LYS A 468 -17.29 4.53 -23.82
N GLN A 469 -17.38 4.39 -22.49
CA GLN A 469 -17.73 5.49 -21.58
C GLN A 469 -16.69 6.62 -21.59
N ARG A 470 -15.41 6.29 -21.79
CA ARG A 470 -14.31 7.25 -21.89
C ARG A 470 -14.09 7.79 -23.30
N GLY A 471 -14.92 7.41 -24.28
CA GLY A 471 -14.79 7.85 -25.67
C GLY A 471 -13.55 7.34 -26.38
N ILE A 472 -12.94 6.25 -25.90
CA ILE A 472 -11.74 5.66 -26.50
C ILE A 472 -12.18 4.80 -27.68
N SER A 473 -11.95 5.28 -28.89
CA SER A 473 -12.19 4.53 -30.13
C SER A 473 -10.96 4.60 -31.04
N SER A 474 -10.55 3.47 -31.60
CA SER A 474 -9.48 3.37 -32.58
C SER A 474 -9.86 2.35 -33.65
N ARG A 475 -9.32 2.49 -34.85
CA ARG A 475 -9.49 1.50 -35.92
C ARG A 475 -8.82 0.15 -35.59
N TYR A 476 -7.92 0.13 -34.62
CA TYR A 476 -7.12 -1.03 -34.22
C TYR A 476 -7.54 -1.65 -32.89
N VAL A 477 -8.59 -1.12 -32.25
CA VAL A 477 -9.08 -1.60 -30.95
C VAL A 477 -10.52 -2.10 -31.13
N PRO A 478 -10.87 -3.28 -30.58
CA PRO A 478 -12.25 -3.75 -30.60
C PRO A 478 -13.20 -2.74 -29.94
N LEU A 479 -14.28 -2.44 -30.63
CA LEU A 479 -15.40 -1.62 -30.20
C LEU A 479 -16.56 -2.52 -29.86
N MET A 480 -17.16 -2.31 -28.69
CA MET A 480 -18.39 -3.01 -28.30
C MET A 480 -19.58 -2.49 -29.12
N VAL A 481 -20.13 -3.38 -29.94
CA VAL A 481 -21.35 -3.16 -30.72
C VAL A 481 -22.56 -3.41 -29.83
N SER A 482 -22.59 -4.55 -29.16
CA SER A 482 -23.67 -4.91 -28.24
C SER A 482 -23.20 -5.98 -27.25
N SER A 483 -23.85 -6.07 -26.09
CA SER A 483 -23.57 -7.06 -25.06
C SER A 483 -24.84 -7.37 -24.30
N GLY A 484 -25.08 -8.62 -23.97
CA GLY A 484 -26.34 -9.04 -23.37
C GLY A 484 -26.35 -10.51 -23.01
N ARG A 485 -27.56 -11.06 -22.90
CA ARG A 485 -27.79 -12.46 -22.55
C ARG A 485 -28.58 -13.18 -23.65
N VAL A 486 -28.29 -14.46 -23.87
CA VAL A 486 -29.04 -15.29 -24.82
C VAL A 486 -30.46 -15.53 -24.31
N VAL A 487 -31.40 -15.41 -25.24
CA VAL A 487 -32.79 -15.84 -25.11
C VAL A 487 -32.98 -17.09 -25.95
N HIS A 488 -33.52 -18.16 -25.34
CA HIS A 488 -33.85 -19.38 -26.06
C HIS A 488 -35.21 -19.25 -26.75
N PRO A 489 -35.43 -19.97 -27.87
CA PRO A 489 -36.75 -20.04 -28.48
C PRO A 489 -37.76 -20.76 -27.56
N GLY A 490 -39.00 -20.26 -27.50
CA GLY A 490 -40.10 -20.82 -26.69
C GLY A 490 -40.46 -20.01 -25.43
N PRO A 491 -41.53 -20.40 -24.70
CA PRO A 491 -41.93 -19.71 -23.48
C PRO A 491 -40.86 -19.87 -22.39
N CYS A 492 -40.33 -18.75 -21.91
CA CYS A 492 -39.28 -18.69 -20.91
C CYS A 492 -39.91 -18.50 -19.52
N ASN A 493 -39.67 -19.41 -18.58
CA ASN A 493 -40.20 -19.34 -17.21
C ASN A 493 -39.39 -18.43 -16.27
N LYS A 494 -38.66 -17.44 -16.81
CA LYS A 494 -37.89 -16.50 -16.00
C LYS A 494 -38.83 -15.60 -15.17
N PRO A 495 -38.66 -15.50 -13.84
CA PRO A 495 -39.50 -14.63 -13.01
C PRO A 495 -39.19 -13.13 -13.22
N ASN A 496 -37.99 -12.78 -13.66
CA ASN A 496 -37.52 -11.42 -13.97
C ASN A 496 -36.26 -11.47 -14.88
N SER A 497 -35.78 -10.32 -15.37
CA SER A 497 -34.60 -10.22 -16.27
C SER A 497 -33.28 -10.71 -15.64
N SER A 498 -33.22 -10.80 -14.30
CA SER A 498 -32.08 -11.35 -13.56
C SER A 498 -32.22 -12.84 -13.21
N GLY A 499 -33.40 -13.43 -13.36
CA GLY A 499 -33.69 -14.82 -13.02
C GLY A 499 -33.06 -15.82 -14.00
N SER A 500 -32.87 -17.06 -13.54
CA SER A 500 -32.51 -18.19 -14.40
C SER A 500 -33.76 -18.95 -14.82
N CYS A 501 -33.77 -19.45 -16.06
CA CYS A 501 -34.65 -20.56 -16.41
C CYS A 501 -33.79 -21.81 -16.58
N GLY A 502 -34.37 -23.00 -16.37
CA GLY A 502 -33.63 -24.26 -16.47
C GLY A 502 -33.17 -24.65 -17.88
N HIS A 503 -33.31 -23.76 -18.87
CA HIS A 503 -32.86 -24.00 -20.24
C HIS A 503 -31.36 -23.65 -20.35
N PRO A 504 -30.51 -24.53 -20.94
CA PRO A 504 -29.05 -24.35 -20.95
C PRO A 504 -28.58 -23.06 -21.63
N TRP A 505 -29.35 -22.56 -22.60
CA TRP A 505 -29.05 -21.33 -23.35
C TRP A 505 -29.49 -20.06 -22.60
N CYS A 506 -30.28 -20.20 -21.54
CA CYS A 506 -30.94 -19.09 -20.89
C CYS A 506 -29.95 -18.33 -20.02
N SER A 507 -29.80 -17.02 -20.23
CA SER A 507 -28.87 -16.17 -19.46
C SER A 507 -27.39 -16.37 -19.74
N THR A 508 -27.03 -17.10 -20.81
CA THR A 508 -25.65 -17.19 -21.29
C THR A 508 -25.16 -15.82 -21.76
N PRO A 509 -24.01 -15.30 -21.26
CA PRO A 509 -23.53 -13.98 -21.63
C PRO A 509 -22.95 -13.98 -23.06
N ILE A 510 -23.28 -12.94 -23.82
CA ILE A 510 -22.76 -12.70 -25.16
C ILE A 510 -22.20 -11.29 -25.28
N LEU A 511 -21.08 -11.19 -26.00
CA LEU A 511 -20.44 -9.94 -26.37
C LEU A 511 -20.25 -9.89 -27.89
N VAL A 512 -20.61 -8.77 -28.51
CA VAL A 512 -20.45 -8.53 -29.96
C VAL A 512 -19.55 -7.33 -30.20
N THR A 513 -18.51 -7.49 -31.03
CA THR A 513 -17.50 -6.45 -31.29
C THR A 513 -17.20 -6.21 -32.77
N SER A 514 -16.63 -5.04 -33.07
CA SER A 514 -16.11 -4.60 -34.38
C SER A 514 -14.73 -3.96 -34.18
N PRO A 515 -13.76 -3.99 -35.11
CA PRO A 515 -13.81 -4.59 -36.44
C PRO A 515 -13.65 -6.11 -36.43
N VAL A 516 -13.96 -6.74 -37.56
CA VAL A 516 -13.69 -8.16 -37.85
C VAL A 516 -12.42 -8.24 -38.69
N GLY A 517 -11.53 -9.19 -38.37
CA GLY A 517 -10.30 -9.45 -39.13
C GLY A 517 -9.77 -10.85 -38.87
N GLU A 518 -8.77 -11.26 -39.65
CA GLU A 518 -8.09 -12.54 -39.44
C GLU A 518 -7.23 -12.52 -38.17
N THR A 519 -7.20 -13.64 -37.45
CA THR A 519 -6.32 -13.79 -36.29
C THR A 519 -4.86 -13.90 -36.75
N ILE A 520 -3.93 -13.39 -35.95
CA ILE A 520 -2.50 -13.53 -36.22
C ILE A 520 -2.11 -15.01 -36.34
N SER A 521 -2.73 -15.88 -35.52
CA SER A 521 -2.55 -17.33 -35.59
C SER A 521 -2.89 -17.92 -36.97
N ASN A 522 -3.97 -17.45 -37.60
CA ASN A 522 -4.38 -17.92 -38.92
C ASN A 522 -3.47 -17.37 -40.02
N LEU A 523 -3.06 -16.11 -39.91
CA LEU A 523 -2.11 -15.50 -40.84
C LEU A 523 -0.74 -16.20 -40.81
N ILE A 524 -0.25 -16.58 -39.63
CA ILE A 524 0.98 -17.37 -39.46
C ILE A 524 0.81 -18.77 -40.07
N ARG A 525 -0.29 -19.46 -39.77
CA ARG A 525 -0.55 -20.82 -40.29
C ARG A 525 -0.63 -20.86 -41.81
N ASN A 526 -1.22 -19.83 -42.41
CA ASN A 526 -1.37 -19.71 -43.86
C ASN A 526 -0.10 -19.20 -44.56
N GLY A 527 1.00 -18.96 -43.81
CA GLY A 527 2.26 -18.45 -44.34
C GLY A 527 2.19 -17.01 -44.86
N LEU A 528 1.13 -16.27 -44.48
CA LEU A 528 0.89 -14.88 -44.87
C LEU A 528 1.51 -13.88 -43.87
N PHE A 529 2.08 -14.38 -42.76
CA PHE A 529 2.72 -13.59 -41.71
C PHE A 529 4.04 -14.24 -41.29
N GLY A 530 5.15 -13.51 -41.38
CA GLY A 530 6.47 -14.03 -41.06
C GLY A 530 6.69 -14.24 -39.56
N VAL A 531 7.59 -15.17 -39.19
CA VAL A 531 7.97 -15.44 -37.79
C VAL A 531 8.60 -14.19 -37.13
N GLU A 532 9.34 -13.38 -37.91
CA GLU A 532 9.90 -12.12 -37.43
C GLU A 532 8.83 -11.05 -37.18
N GLU A 533 7.80 -10.96 -38.03
CA GLU A 533 6.68 -10.02 -37.86
C GLU A 533 5.79 -10.42 -36.68
N ALA A 534 5.61 -11.71 -36.46
CA ALA A 534 4.93 -12.28 -35.28
C ALA A 534 5.64 -11.92 -33.97
N SER A 535 6.96 -12.07 -33.91
CA SER A 535 7.74 -11.71 -32.73
C SER A 535 7.74 -10.20 -32.46
N TYR A 536 7.75 -9.36 -33.51
CA TYR A 536 7.62 -7.91 -33.38
C TYR A 536 6.24 -7.49 -32.82
N ALA A 537 5.15 -8.09 -33.32
CA ALA A 537 3.79 -7.84 -32.82
C ALA A 537 3.62 -8.27 -31.36
N GLN A 538 4.19 -9.41 -30.96
CA GLN A 538 4.16 -9.89 -29.59
C GLN A 538 4.94 -8.96 -28.63
N HIS A 539 6.09 -8.44 -29.07
CA HIS A 539 6.89 -7.50 -28.30
C HIS A 539 6.19 -6.14 -28.13
N LEU A 540 5.42 -5.69 -29.12
CA LEU A 540 4.57 -4.50 -29.03
C LEU A 540 3.42 -4.68 -28.03
N MET A 541 2.79 -5.86 -27.99
CA MET A 541 1.72 -6.14 -27.01
C MET A 541 2.21 -6.27 -25.57
N GLN A 542 3.47 -6.60 -25.32
CA GLN A 542 4.06 -6.60 -23.97
C GLN A 542 4.43 -5.21 -23.45
N LYS A 543 4.48 -4.20 -24.32
CA LYS A 543 4.80 -2.80 -23.96
C LYS A 543 3.57 -1.95 -23.65
N VAL A 544 2.37 -2.48 -23.86
CA VAL A 544 1.07 -1.89 -23.49
C VAL A 544 0.57 -2.61 -22.24
#